data_AF-A0AAU3VJ32-F1
#
_entry.id   AF-A0AAU3VJ32-F1
#
_cell.length_a   1.000
_cell.length_b   1.000
_cell.length_c   1.000
_cell.angle_alpha   90.00
_cell.angle_beta   90.00
_cell.angle_gamma   90.00
#
_symmetry.space_group_name_H-M   'P 1'
#
loop_
_entity.id
_entity.type
_entity.pdbx_description
1 polymer ?
#
loop_
_entity_poly.entity_id
_entity_poly.type
_entity_poly.pdbx_seq_one_letter_code
_entity_poly.pdbx_strand_id
1 'polypeptide(L)'
;MALSRLAQELAAEIAQHDWSDAPYRIDRAGHSRAGDSDSKRTEQVLSEKETDRVRTNVMWVAAQTLGYSDPNFDVYEFAKACGVNTLTSRGAKDGAIAAGLRTWYGQYTRPGSWTFDPLVEVITTNTSDCYHATEECDLFRRGYQGAPILRFAPDEVPAKWKPCPCVNVPRG
;
A
#
# COMPACT_ATOMS: atom_id res chain seq x y z
N MET A 1 2.24 12.42 -7.00
CA MET A 1 1.21 12.26 -8.06
C MET A 1 -0.15 12.56 -7.45
N ALA A 2 -1.14 12.96 -8.25
CA ALA A 2 -2.49 13.15 -7.72
C ALA A 2 -3.14 11.78 -7.49
N LEU A 3 -3.79 11.58 -6.34
CA LEU A 3 -4.55 10.38 -6.04
C LEU A 3 -5.66 10.18 -7.08
N SER A 4 -5.96 8.93 -7.45
CA SER A 4 -7.15 8.63 -8.26
C SER A 4 -8.42 9.07 -7.53
N ARG A 5 -9.51 9.32 -8.28
CA ARG A 5 -10.79 9.73 -7.68
C ARG A 5 -11.26 8.75 -6.59
N LEU A 6 -11.18 7.45 -6.87
CA LEU A 6 -11.53 6.40 -5.92
C LEU A 6 -10.68 6.47 -4.65
N ALA A 7 -9.36 6.69 -4.80
CA ALA A 7 -8.47 6.84 -3.65
C ALA A 7 -8.79 8.11 -2.84
N GLN A 8 -9.16 9.21 -3.49
CA GLN A 8 -9.58 10.43 -2.79
C GLN A 8 -10.88 10.22 -1.99
N GLU A 9 -11.88 9.60 -2.60
CA GLU A 9 -13.18 9.35 -1.95
C GLU A 9 -13.03 8.38 -0.76
N LEU A 10 -12.22 7.31 -0.91
CA LEU A 10 -11.89 6.40 0.20
C LEU A 10 -11.13 7.11 1.32
N ALA A 11 -10.15 7.95 0.97
CA ALA A 11 -9.39 8.70 1.96
C ALA A 11 -10.27 9.69 2.73
N ALA A 12 -11.20 10.36 2.05
CA ALA A 12 -12.15 11.28 2.67
C ALA A 12 -13.08 10.56 3.66
N GLU A 13 -13.60 9.38 3.29
CA GLU A 13 -14.42 8.56 4.18
C GLU A 13 -13.62 8.11 5.42
N ILE A 14 -12.38 7.65 5.22
CA ILE A 14 -11.50 7.26 6.33
C ILE A 14 -11.18 8.45 7.24
N ALA A 15 -10.93 9.63 6.68
CA ALA A 15 -10.62 10.82 7.46
C ALA A 15 -11.82 11.34 8.26
N GLN A 16 -13.03 11.24 7.71
CA GLN A 16 -14.25 11.70 8.35
C GLN A 16 -14.73 10.77 9.48
N HIS A 17 -14.46 9.48 9.38
CA HIS A 17 -14.93 8.49 10.35
C HIS A 17 -14.38 8.79 11.75
N ASP A 18 -15.27 8.81 12.75
CA ASP A 18 -14.85 8.79 14.15
C ASP A 18 -14.31 7.40 14.44
N TRP A 19 -13.00 7.25 14.55
CA TRP A 19 -12.36 5.97 14.86
C TRP A 19 -12.28 5.67 16.35
N SER A 20 -12.60 6.65 17.19
CA SER A 20 -12.48 6.51 18.64
C SER A 20 -13.71 5.83 19.26
N ASP A 21 -14.81 5.80 18.49
CA ASP A 21 -16.06 5.12 18.78
C ASP A 21 -16.61 4.55 17.47
N ALA A 22 -17.56 3.62 17.50
CA ALA A 22 -18.15 3.07 16.28
C ALA A 22 -19.48 3.79 15.98
N PRO A 23 -19.53 4.82 15.11
CA PRO A 23 -20.78 5.56 14.84
C PRO A 23 -21.86 4.68 14.19
N TYR A 24 -21.43 3.63 13.47
CA TYR A 24 -22.29 2.64 12.84
C TYR A 24 -22.01 1.27 13.46
N ARG A 25 -22.91 0.82 14.33
CA ARG A 25 -22.78 -0.45 15.05
C ARG A 25 -23.56 -1.57 14.39
N ILE A 26 -23.10 -2.80 14.60
CA ILE A 26 -23.74 -4.03 14.09
C ILE A 26 -25.16 -4.23 14.63
N ASP A 27 -25.45 -3.67 15.81
CA ASP A 27 -26.79 -3.63 16.42
C ASP A 27 -27.72 -2.60 15.78
N ARG A 28 -27.26 -1.89 14.73
CA ARG A 28 -27.99 -0.86 13.97
C ARG A 28 -28.32 0.38 14.79
N ALA A 29 -27.74 0.54 15.99
CA ALA A 29 -27.78 1.80 16.71
C ALA A 29 -26.79 2.76 16.04
N GLY A 30 -27.33 3.67 15.22
CA GLY A 30 -26.58 4.84 14.76
C GLY A 30 -26.39 5.76 15.95
N HIS A 31 -25.14 6.05 16.30
CA HIS A 31 -24.81 6.96 17.39
C HIS A 31 -24.13 8.22 16.84
N SER A 32 -24.50 9.37 17.39
CA SER A 32 -23.88 10.65 17.14
C SER A 32 -23.61 11.32 18.47
N ARG A 33 -22.33 11.53 18.80
CA ARG A 33 -21.92 12.18 20.05
C ARG A 33 -22.56 13.55 20.25
N ALA A 34 -22.87 14.25 19.16
CA ALA A 34 -23.46 15.58 19.21
C ALA A 34 -24.95 15.56 19.59
N GLY A 35 -25.64 14.42 19.46
CA GLY A 35 -27.07 14.29 19.67
C GLY A 35 -27.52 13.21 20.65
N ASP A 36 -26.62 12.34 21.10
CA ASP A 36 -26.96 11.24 22.00
C ASP A 36 -26.94 11.61 23.48
N SER A 37 -27.90 11.05 24.23
CA SER A 37 -27.92 11.09 25.69
C SER A 37 -26.77 10.27 26.28
N ASP A 38 -26.29 10.61 27.47
CA ASP A 38 -25.15 9.90 28.09
C ASP A 38 -25.39 8.38 28.27
N SER A 39 -26.64 7.94 28.40
CA SER A 39 -27.03 6.51 28.46
C SER A 39 -26.78 5.71 27.17
N LYS A 40 -26.48 6.40 26.07
CA LYS A 40 -26.25 5.85 24.74
C LYS A 40 -24.78 5.86 24.33
N ARG A 41 -23.92 6.49 25.14
CA ARG A 41 -22.48 6.59 24.87
C ARG A 41 -21.80 5.31 25.31
N THR A 42 -20.82 4.87 24.53
CA THR A 42 -20.02 3.68 24.82
C THR A 42 -19.22 3.93 26.10
N GLU A 43 -19.26 2.99 27.07
CA GLU A 43 -18.59 3.15 28.37
C GLU A 43 -17.06 3.29 28.25
N GLN A 44 -16.48 2.68 27.20
CA GLN A 44 -15.07 2.76 26.88
C GLN A 44 -14.91 3.35 25.48
N VAL A 45 -14.19 4.46 25.42
CA VAL A 45 -13.78 5.15 24.19
C VAL A 45 -12.29 4.88 24.00
N LEU A 46 -11.87 4.67 22.75
CA LEU A 46 -10.45 4.51 22.46
C LEU A 46 -9.70 5.80 22.77
N SER A 47 -8.48 5.66 23.30
CA SER A 47 -7.56 6.80 23.39
C SER A 47 -7.20 7.31 22.00
N GLU A 48 -6.67 8.54 21.91
CA GLU A 48 -6.19 9.12 20.64
C GLU A 48 -5.19 8.19 19.93
N LYS A 49 -4.29 7.57 20.70
CA LYS A 49 -3.28 6.64 20.16
C LYS A 49 -3.91 5.36 19.61
N GLU A 50 -4.95 4.84 20.25
CA GLU A 50 -5.67 3.66 19.76
C GLU A 50 -6.49 4.02 18.52
N THR A 51 -7.14 5.17 18.54
CA THR A 51 -7.88 5.76 17.41
C THR A 51 -6.99 5.89 16.18
N ASP A 52 -5.79 6.46 16.33
CA ASP A 52 -4.84 6.61 15.23
C ASP A 52 -4.32 5.27 14.72
N ARG A 53 -4.13 4.28 15.60
CA ARG A 53 -3.77 2.92 15.18
C ARG A 53 -4.87 2.26 14.35
N VAL A 54 -6.13 2.39 14.75
CA VAL A 54 -7.26 1.85 13.99
C VAL A 54 -7.37 2.54 12.62
N ARG A 55 -7.32 3.88 12.58
CA ARG A 55 -7.28 4.65 11.33
C ARG A 55 -6.14 4.19 10.41
N THR A 56 -4.94 4.03 10.96
CA THR A 56 -3.76 3.57 10.21
C THR A 56 -3.95 2.16 9.67
N ASN A 57 -4.51 1.24 10.46
CA ASN A 57 -4.78 -0.13 10.02
C ASN A 57 -5.80 -0.16 8.86
N VAL A 58 -6.87 0.62 8.95
CA VAL A 58 -7.88 0.71 7.88
C VAL A 58 -7.28 1.34 6.63
N MET A 59 -6.47 2.39 6.79
CA MET A 59 -5.70 2.99 5.71
C MET A 59 -4.81 1.95 5.02
N TRP A 60 -4.08 1.10 5.75
CA TRP A 60 -3.27 0.04 5.13
C TRP A 60 -4.09 -0.96 4.34
N VAL A 61 -5.26 -1.36 4.85
CA VAL A 61 -6.15 -2.29 4.13
C VAL A 61 -6.61 -1.71 2.80
N ALA A 62 -7.06 -0.46 2.80
CA ALA A 62 -7.46 0.24 1.57
C ALA A 62 -6.27 0.51 0.64
N ALA A 63 -5.13 0.92 1.19
CA ALA A 63 -3.91 1.19 0.43
C ALA A 63 -3.38 -0.08 -0.27
N GLN A 64 -3.51 -1.25 0.34
CA GLN A 64 -3.10 -2.52 -0.29
C GLN A 64 -3.89 -2.79 -1.58
N THR A 65 -5.20 -2.57 -1.57
CA THR A 65 -6.04 -2.83 -2.75
C THR A 65 -5.84 -1.76 -3.81
N LEU A 66 -5.70 -0.50 -3.40
CA LEU A 66 -5.40 0.62 -4.29
C LEU A 66 -4.04 0.46 -4.95
N GLY A 67 -2.99 0.16 -4.18
CA GLY A 67 -1.64 -0.04 -4.70
C GLY A 67 -1.51 -1.25 -5.61
N TYR A 68 -2.31 -2.31 -5.38
CA TYR A 68 -2.41 -3.42 -6.33
C TYR A 68 -3.10 -3.02 -7.63
N SER A 69 -4.13 -2.16 -7.57
CA SER A 69 -4.94 -1.79 -8.74
C SER A 69 -4.34 -0.64 -9.55
N ASP A 70 -3.55 0.23 -8.92
CA ASP A 70 -2.95 1.42 -9.54
C ASP A 70 -1.42 1.39 -9.34
N PRO A 71 -0.65 1.14 -10.42
CA PRO A 71 0.81 1.10 -10.35
C PRO A 71 1.44 2.44 -9.98
N ASN A 72 0.70 3.55 -10.07
CA ASN A 72 1.14 4.90 -9.72
C ASN A 72 0.69 5.34 -8.32
N PHE A 73 0.13 4.43 -7.53
CA PHE A 73 -0.39 4.76 -6.21
C PHE A 73 0.71 5.25 -5.25
N ASP A 74 0.49 6.43 -4.67
CA ASP A 74 1.36 6.99 -3.64
C ASP A 74 0.74 6.81 -2.25
N VAL A 75 1.24 5.80 -1.52
CA VAL A 75 0.75 5.49 -0.17
C VAL A 75 0.92 6.65 0.81
N TYR A 76 1.95 7.48 0.66
CA TYR A 76 2.19 8.59 1.58
C TYR A 76 1.18 9.72 1.37
N GLU A 77 0.87 10.03 0.11
CA GLU A 77 -0.20 11.00 -0.21
C GLU A 77 -1.56 10.47 0.25
N PHE A 78 -1.84 9.17 0.03
CA PHE A 78 -3.08 8.56 0.50
C PHE A 78 -3.20 8.56 2.02
N ALA A 79 -2.13 8.19 2.75
CA ALA A 79 -2.12 8.20 4.20
C ALA A 79 -2.36 9.61 4.77
N LYS A 80 -1.72 10.63 4.18
CA LYS A 80 -1.94 12.03 4.54
C LYS A 80 -3.40 12.44 4.31
N ALA A 81 -3.99 12.06 3.17
CA ALA A 81 -5.39 12.34 2.86
C ALA A 81 -6.36 11.63 3.81
N CYS A 82 -6.00 10.45 4.32
CA CYS A 82 -6.75 9.72 5.35
C CYS A 82 -6.66 10.37 6.74
N GLY A 83 -5.85 11.43 6.93
CA GLY A 83 -5.62 12.03 8.24
C GLY A 83 -4.66 11.22 9.13
N VAL A 84 -3.77 10.42 8.53
CA VAL A 84 -2.69 9.71 9.23
C VAL A 84 -1.43 10.58 9.21
N ASN A 85 -0.74 10.70 10.36
CA ASN A 85 0.54 11.38 10.41
C ASN A 85 1.60 10.57 9.65
N THR A 86 2.18 11.15 8.61
CA THR A 86 3.16 10.51 7.74
C THR A 86 4.61 10.84 8.10
N LEU A 87 4.83 11.63 9.16
CA LEU A 87 6.13 12.09 9.58
C LEU A 87 6.46 11.59 10.99
N THR A 88 7.73 11.21 11.17
CA THR A 88 8.32 10.95 12.47
C THR A 88 8.42 12.23 13.30
N SER A 89 8.69 12.11 14.60
CA SER A 89 8.95 13.26 15.48
C SER A 89 10.13 14.14 15.03
N ARG A 90 11.00 13.64 14.15
CA ARG A 90 12.13 14.37 13.55
C ARG A 90 11.81 14.98 12.18
N GLY A 91 10.57 14.88 11.71
CA GLY A 91 10.12 15.41 10.42
C GLY A 91 10.50 14.58 9.20
N ALA A 92 11.18 13.44 9.37
CA ALA A 92 11.42 12.48 8.30
C ALA A 92 10.16 11.66 8.00
N LYS A 93 10.03 11.11 6.78
CA LYS A 93 8.95 10.18 6.43
C LYS A 93 8.92 9.00 7.40
N ASP A 94 7.74 8.69 7.91
CA ASP A 94 7.54 7.55 8.79
C ASP A 94 7.52 6.25 7.96
N GLY A 95 8.43 5.33 8.28
CA GLY A 95 8.51 4.02 7.64
C GLY A 95 7.32 3.11 7.99
N ALA A 96 6.60 3.40 9.09
CA ALA A 96 5.40 2.65 9.46
C ALA A 96 4.33 2.69 8.36
N ILE A 97 4.22 3.81 7.63
CA ILE A 97 3.22 3.97 6.55
C ILE A 97 3.34 2.86 5.50
N ALA A 98 4.56 2.52 5.07
CA ALA A 98 4.79 1.45 4.11
C ALA A 98 4.86 0.06 4.77
N ALA A 99 5.21 -0.02 6.05
CA ALA A 99 5.43 -1.29 6.74
C ALA A 99 4.18 -2.18 6.87
N GLY A 100 2.98 -1.59 6.84
CA GLY A 100 1.72 -2.35 6.84
C GLY A 100 1.31 -2.90 5.46
N LEU A 101 2.03 -2.52 4.40
CA LEU A 101 1.76 -2.99 3.05
C LEU A 101 2.53 -4.27 2.74
N ARG A 102 1.87 -5.18 2.03
CA ARG A 102 2.49 -6.38 1.48
C ARG A 102 3.03 -6.06 0.10
N THR A 103 4.21 -5.45 0.11
CA THR A 103 4.92 -5.03 -1.11
C THR A 103 6.33 -5.62 -1.19
N TRP A 104 6.78 -5.89 -2.40
CA TRP A 104 8.14 -6.35 -2.66
C TRP A 104 8.64 -5.78 -3.99
N TYR A 105 9.77 -5.06 -3.97
CA TYR A 105 10.34 -4.38 -5.15
C TYR A 105 9.31 -3.58 -5.98
N GLY A 106 8.43 -2.83 -5.30
CA GLY A 106 7.39 -2.02 -5.94
C GLY A 106 6.14 -2.79 -6.38
N GLN A 107 6.12 -4.12 -6.26
CA GLN A 107 4.93 -4.92 -6.54
C GLN A 107 4.09 -5.09 -5.27
N TYR A 108 2.77 -5.12 -5.41
CA TYR A 108 1.85 -5.46 -4.34
C TYR A 108 1.42 -6.93 -4.46
N THR A 109 1.25 -7.62 -3.34
CA THR A 109 0.56 -8.92 -3.34
C THR A 109 -0.90 -8.76 -3.74
N ARG A 110 -1.46 -9.79 -4.38
CA ARG A 110 -2.89 -9.86 -4.71
C ARG A 110 -3.75 -9.67 -3.44
N PRO A 111 -4.80 -8.83 -3.48
CA PRO A 111 -5.73 -8.68 -2.38
C PRO A 111 -6.31 -10.01 -1.91
N GLY A 112 -6.40 -10.20 -0.59
CA GLY A 112 -6.87 -11.45 0.02
C GLY A 112 -5.86 -12.61 -0.02
N SER A 113 -4.64 -12.42 -0.53
CA SER A 113 -3.58 -13.43 -0.51
C SER A 113 -2.23 -12.87 -0.05
N TRP A 114 -1.23 -13.75 -0.04
CA TRP A 114 0.19 -13.45 0.17
C TRP A 114 1.04 -13.70 -1.08
N THR A 115 0.39 -13.85 -2.23
CA THR A 115 1.02 -14.18 -3.51
C THR A 115 1.01 -12.96 -4.42
N PHE A 116 2.00 -12.88 -5.30
CA PHE A 116 2.04 -11.93 -6.40
C PHE A 116 1.40 -12.55 -7.64
N ASP A 117 0.97 -11.70 -8.59
CA ASP A 117 0.52 -12.21 -9.88
C ASP A 117 1.68 -12.87 -10.64
N PRO A 118 1.38 -13.84 -11.52
CA PRO A 118 2.36 -14.37 -12.46
C PRO A 118 3.02 -13.24 -13.25
N LEU A 119 4.32 -13.37 -13.50
CA LEU A 119 4.98 -12.46 -14.42
C LEU A 119 4.52 -12.77 -15.83
N VAL A 120 4.06 -11.75 -16.53
CA VAL A 120 3.83 -11.80 -17.98
C VAL A 120 5.06 -11.35 -18.74
N GLU A 121 5.92 -10.59 -18.09
CA GLU A 121 7.12 -10.02 -18.66
C GLU A 121 8.21 -9.87 -17.59
N VAL A 122 9.46 -10.01 -18.00
CA VAL A 122 10.64 -9.60 -17.25
C VAL A 122 11.48 -8.63 -18.06
N ILE A 123 12.24 -7.81 -17.36
CA ILE A 123 13.08 -6.79 -17.96
C ILE A 123 14.56 -7.04 -17.69
N THR A 124 15.41 -6.52 -18.55
CA THR A 124 16.87 -6.48 -18.36
C THR A 124 17.46 -5.38 -19.24
N THR A 125 18.79 -5.30 -19.31
CA THR A 125 19.50 -4.46 -20.28
C THR A 125 20.51 -5.31 -21.05
N ASN A 126 20.95 -4.82 -22.20
CA ASN A 126 21.99 -5.49 -22.99
C ASN A 126 23.34 -5.64 -22.27
N THR A 127 23.56 -4.88 -21.19
CA THR A 127 24.77 -4.92 -20.36
C THR A 127 24.59 -5.73 -19.07
N SER A 128 23.36 -6.16 -18.75
CA SER A 128 23.06 -6.89 -17.52
C SER A 128 23.20 -8.40 -17.73
N ASP A 129 23.67 -9.10 -16.71
CA ASP A 129 23.63 -10.55 -16.60
C ASP A 129 22.41 -11.03 -15.76
N CYS A 130 21.56 -10.10 -15.32
CA CYS A 130 20.39 -10.35 -14.49
C CYS A 130 19.10 -9.82 -15.13
N TYR A 131 17.97 -10.48 -14.87
CA TYR A 131 16.64 -10.01 -15.25
C TYR A 131 15.73 -9.78 -14.04
N HIS A 132 14.78 -8.86 -14.19
CA HIS A 132 13.99 -8.29 -13.11
C HIS A 132 12.50 -8.33 -13.43
N ALA A 133 11.68 -8.35 -12.39
CA ALA A 133 10.23 -8.38 -12.50
C ALA A 133 9.60 -7.01 -12.87
N THR A 134 10.32 -5.91 -12.67
CA THR A 134 9.83 -4.53 -12.90
C THR A 134 10.98 -3.52 -12.86
N GLU A 135 10.79 -2.37 -13.49
CA GLU A 135 11.70 -1.20 -13.46
C GLU A 135 11.74 -0.56 -12.06
N GLU A 136 10.73 -0.83 -11.24
CA GLU A 136 10.65 -0.39 -9.85
C GLU A 136 11.59 -1.18 -8.92
N CYS A 137 12.23 -2.24 -9.41
CA CYS A 137 13.18 -3.01 -8.62
C CYS A 137 14.38 -2.14 -8.23
N ASP A 138 14.58 -1.94 -6.93
CA ASP A 138 15.71 -1.17 -6.40
C ASP A 138 17.08 -1.65 -6.93
N LEU A 139 17.26 -2.96 -7.12
CA LEU A 139 18.50 -3.51 -7.67
C LEU A 139 18.67 -3.14 -9.15
N PHE A 140 17.59 -3.16 -9.92
CA PHE A 140 17.61 -2.68 -11.30
C PHE A 140 17.97 -1.20 -11.33
N ARG A 141 17.25 -0.36 -10.56
CA ARG A 141 17.46 1.10 -10.53
C ARG A 141 18.87 1.51 -10.14
N ARG A 142 19.49 0.83 -9.17
CA ARG A 142 20.87 1.10 -8.74
C ARG A 142 21.89 0.76 -9.82
N GLY A 143 21.64 -0.27 -10.62
CA GLY A 143 22.52 -0.72 -11.70
C GLY A 143 22.20 -0.11 -13.06
N TYR A 144 21.05 0.53 -13.21
CA TYR A 144 20.58 1.05 -14.49
C TYR A 144 21.36 2.28 -14.92
N GLN A 145 22.03 2.19 -16.07
CA GLN A 145 22.87 3.25 -16.63
C GLN A 145 22.27 3.87 -17.90
N GLY A 146 20.95 3.84 -18.05
CA GLY A 146 20.26 4.40 -19.22
C GLY A 146 20.41 3.56 -20.50
N ALA A 147 20.90 2.32 -20.39
CA ALA A 147 20.93 1.37 -21.49
C ALA A 147 19.49 0.98 -21.92
N PRO A 148 19.24 0.63 -23.20
CA PRO A 148 17.91 0.20 -23.62
C PRO A 148 17.38 -0.96 -22.79
N ILE A 149 16.13 -0.82 -22.31
CA ILE A 149 15.43 -1.88 -21.57
C ILE A 149 14.97 -2.93 -22.56
N LEU A 150 15.41 -4.16 -22.32
CA LEU A 150 14.96 -5.34 -23.05
C LEU A 150 13.85 -6.02 -22.23
N ARG A 151 12.84 -6.55 -22.92
CA ARG A 151 11.65 -7.17 -22.35
C ARG A 151 11.48 -8.57 -22.91
N PHE A 152 11.13 -9.54 -22.07
CA PHE A 152 10.98 -10.94 -22.43
C PHE A 152 9.78 -11.56 -21.72
N ALA A 153 9.10 -12.51 -22.37
CA ALA A 153 8.29 -13.45 -21.64
C ALA A 153 9.19 -14.27 -20.68
N PRO A 154 8.73 -14.64 -19.47
CA PRO A 154 9.59 -15.31 -18.49
C PRO A 154 10.18 -16.65 -18.97
N ASP A 155 9.53 -17.33 -19.91
CA ASP A 155 9.97 -18.59 -20.52
C ASP A 155 10.91 -18.40 -21.73
N GLU A 156 11.05 -17.18 -22.23
CA GLU A 156 11.93 -16.83 -23.36
C GLU A 156 13.27 -16.23 -22.92
N VAL A 157 13.51 -16.14 -21.60
CA VAL A 157 14.71 -15.54 -21.04
C VAL A 157 15.95 -16.38 -21.40
N PRO A 158 16.98 -15.79 -22.04
CA PRO A 158 18.25 -16.47 -22.28
C PRO A 158 18.85 -17.10 -21.03
N ALA A 159 19.20 -18.39 -21.10
CA ALA A 159 19.73 -19.17 -19.97
C ALA A 159 21.01 -18.60 -19.31
N LYS A 160 21.72 -17.70 -20.01
CA LYS A 160 22.89 -17.00 -19.48
C LYS A 160 22.54 -15.96 -18.40
N TRP A 161 21.29 -15.51 -18.33
CA TRP A 161 20.86 -14.48 -17.39
C TRP A 161 20.27 -15.06 -16.12
N LYS A 162 20.59 -14.44 -14.98
CA LYS A 162 20.17 -14.88 -13.66
C LYS A 162 18.93 -14.12 -13.18
N PRO A 163 17.97 -14.79 -12.51
CA PRO A 163 16.83 -14.10 -11.92
C PRO A 163 17.28 -13.20 -10.77
N CYS A 164 16.82 -11.96 -10.75
CA CYS A 164 16.88 -11.10 -9.58
C CYS A 164 15.96 -11.63 -8.47
N PRO A 165 16.26 -11.40 -7.17
CA PRO A 165 15.34 -11.74 -6.08
C PRO A 165 13.91 -11.17 -6.23
N CYS A 166 13.70 -10.10 -7.01
CA CYS A 166 12.36 -9.60 -7.31
C CYS A 166 11.51 -10.54 -8.18
N VAL A 167 12.15 -11.45 -8.93
CA VAL A 167 11.48 -12.48 -9.73
C VAL A 167 11.02 -13.64 -8.83
N ASN A 168 11.84 -13.99 -7.84
CA ASN A 168 11.69 -15.17 -6.98
C ASN A 168 10.79 -14.92 -5.76
N VAL A 169 9.59 -14.40 -5.99
CA VAL A 169 8.56 -14.26 -4.95
C VAL A 169 7.47 -15.32 -5.10
N PRO A 170 6.70 -15.64 -4.05
CA PRO A 170 5.55 -16.53 -4.16
C PRO A 170 4.53 -15.99 -5.16
N ARG A 171 4.26 -16.73 -6.23
CA ARG A 171 3.27 -16.39 -7.26
C ARG A 171 2.20 -17.47 -7.30
N GLY A 172 0.93 -17.08 -7.45
CA GLY A 172 -0.23 -17.96 -7.38
C GLY A 172 -1.09 -17.90 -8.63
#